data_AF-M3IFF1-F1
#
_entry.id   AF-M3IFF1-F1
#
_cell.length_a   1.000
_cell.length_b   1.000
_cell.length_c   1.000
_cell.angle_alpha   90.00
_cell.angle_beta   90.00
_cell.angle_gamma   90.00
#
_symmetry.space_group_name_H-M   'P 1'
#
loop_
_entity.id
_entity.type
_entity.pdbx_description
1 polymer ?
#
loop_
_entity_poly.entity_id
_entity_poly.type
_entity_poly.pdbx_seq_one_letter_code
_entity_poly.pdbx_strand_id
1 'polypeptide(L)' 'MKLDEYADKVFNHTLTRSGHLCILGSEEHEETVPVPNGYKIGKYTIAIDPLDGSSNIDANVSIGTIFPFI' A
#
# COMPACT_ATOMS: atom_id res chain seq x y z
N MET A 1 -0.40 -13.71 -5.33
CA MET A 1 -1.06 -13.85 -4.02
C MET A 1 -0.11 -13.83 -2.81
N LYS A 2 0.79 -14.80 -2.56
CA LYS A 2 1.72 -14.67 -1.40
C LYS A 2 2.62 -13.43 -1.43
N LEU A 3 2.98 -12.97 -2.63
CA LEU A 3 3.80 -11.77 -2.82
C LEU A 3 2.97 -10.49 -2.65
N ASP A 4 1.72 -10.46 -3.12
CA ASP A 4 0.77 -9.37 -2.88
C ASP A 4 0.58 -9.11 -1.39
N GLU A 5 0.22 -10.16 -0.64
CA GLU A 5 0.01 -10.06 0.80
C GLU A 5 1.26 -9.58 1.54
N TYR A 6 2.45 -9.94 1.04
CA TYR A 6 3.70 -9.49 1.62
C TYR A 6 3.97 -8.02 1.29
N ALA A 7 3.79 -7.61 0.03
CA ALA A 7 3.97 -6.24 -0.42
C ALA A 7 2.99 -5.31 0.32
N ASP A 8 1.71 -5.65 0.37
CA ASP A 8 0.69 -4.92 1.11
C ASP A 8 1.07 -4.74 2.59
N LYS A 9 1.49 -5.82 3.28
CA LYS A 9 1.93 -5.74 4.68
C LYS A 9 3.12 -4.79 4.87
N VAL A 10 4.10 -4.83 3.97
CA VAL A 10 5.29 -3.97 4.04
C VAL A 10 4.91 -2.50 3.82
N PHE A 11 4.07 -2.21 2.83
CA PHE A 11 3.62 -0.85 2.55
C PHE A 11 2.76 -0.31 3.68
N ASN A 12 1.76 -1.06 4.13
CA ASN A 12 0.93 -0.70 5.29
C ASN A 12 1.79 -0.42 6.53
N HIS A 13 2.79 -1.27 6.80
CA HIS A 13 3.68 -1.10 7.95
C HIS A 13 4.55 0.17 7.84
N THR A 14 5.09 0.46 6.67
CA THR A 14 6.08 1.54 6.47
C THR A 14 5.41 2.90 6.31
N LEU A 15 4.36 2.96 5.49
CA LEU A 15 3.68 4.20 5.13
C LEU A 15 2.90 4.77 6.33
N THR A 16 2.12 3.96 7.03
CA THR A 16 1.33 4.43 8.18
C THR A 16 2.21 4.96 9.32
N ARG A 17 3.46 4.49 9.44
CA ARG A 17 4.43 4.96 10.45
C ARG A 17 5.30 6.12 10.01
N SER A 18 5.25 6.52 8.74
CA SER A 18 6.10 7.58 8.19
C SER A 18 5.82 8.97 8.79
N GLY A 19 4.67 9.16 9.44
CA GLY A 19 4.29 10.43 10.07
C GLY A 19 3.73 11.50 9.12
N HIS A 20 3.58 11.17 7.83
CA HIS A 20 3.13 12.08 6.77
C HIS A 20 1.71 11.76 6.27
N LEU A 21 1.22 10.57 6.55
CA LEU A 21 -0.07 10.07 6.09
C LEU A 21 -1.17 10.29 7.13
N CYS A 22 -2.40 10.48 6.67
CA CYS A 22 -3.59 10.36 7.51
C CYS A 22 -4.37 9.07 7.24
N ILE A 23 -4.46 8.69 5.96
CA ILE A 23 -5.23 7.55 5.46
C ILE A 23 -4.44 6.89 4.34
N LEU A 24 -4.42 5.55 4.33
CA LEU A 24 -3.85 4.72 3.28
C LEU A 24 -4.95 3.84 2.69
N GLY A 25 -5.15 3.88 1.38
CA GLY A 25 -5.99 2.92 0.65
C GLY A 25 -5.09 1.92 -0.09
N SER A 26 -5.41 0.64 -0.04
CA SER A 26 -4.68 -0.42 -0.77
C SER A 26 -5.66 -1.15 -1.68
N GLU A 27 -5.25 -1.56 -2.89
CA GLU A 27 -6.08 -2.39 -3.78
C GLU A 27 -6.48 -3.72 -3.13
N GLU A 28 -5.62 -4.23 -2.24
CA GLU A 28 -5.83 -5.46 -1.47
C GLU A 28 -6.81 -5.32 -0.28
N HIS A 29 -7.27 -4.10 0.04
CA HIS A 29 -8.16 -3.82 1.16
C HIS A 29 -9.40 -3.02 0.73
N GLU A 30 -10.60 -3.57 0.94
CA GLU A 30 -11.87 -2.84 0.67
C GLU A 30 -12.02 -1.58 1.53
N GLU A 31 -11.52 -1.61 2.77
CA GLU A 31 -11.57 -0.48 3.69
C GLU A 31 -10.22 0.26 3.74
N THR A 32 -10.28 1.59 3.90
CA THR A 32 -9.07 2.39 4.08
C THR A 32 -8.39 2.06 5.41
N VAL A 33 -7.07 1.94 5.39
CA VAL A 33 -6.23 1.73 6.57
C VAL A 33 -5.88 3.08 7.22
N PRO A 34 -6.45 3.40 8.39
CA PRO A 34 -6.08 4.61 9.11
C PRO A 34 -4.70 4.48 9.75
N VAL A 35 -4.05 5.61 10.03
CA VAL A 35 -2.80 5.60 10.79
C VAL A 35 -3.03 5.06 12.21
N PRO A 36 -2.23 4.09 12.69
CA PRO A 36 -2.37 3.52 14.02
C PRO A 36 -2.18 4.56 15.14
N ASN A 37 -2.89 4.36 16.25
CA ASN A 37 -2.73 5.19 17.45
C ASN A 37 -1.27 5.20 17.94
N GLY A 38 -0.75 6.39 18.26
CA GLY A 38 0.62 6.58 18.73
C GLY A 38 1.61 7.04 17.66
N TYR A 39 1.20 7.12 16.39
CA TYR A 39 2.00 7.72 15.31
C TYR A 39 1.45 9.08 14.91
N LYS A 40 2.32 9.92 14.35
CA LYS A 40 1.94 11.26 13.89
C LYS A 40 1.01 11.14 12.68
N ILE A 41 -0.20 11.70 12.79
CA ILE A 41 -1.12 11.83 11.66
C ILE A 41 -0.63 13.01 10.82
N GLY A 42 -0.26 12.73 9.56
CA GLY A 42 0.13 13.75 8.61
C GLY A 42 -1.05 14.27 7.79
N LYS A 43 -0.77 14.90 6.65
CA LYS A 43 -1.77 15.60 5.82
C LYS A 43 -2.05 14.90 4.49
N TYR A 44 -1.30 13.87 4.17
CA TYR A 44 -1.36 13.22 2.87
C TYR A 44 -2.24 11.98 2.91
N THR A 45 -2.98 11.75 1.84
CA THR A 45 -3.67 10.49 1.59
C THR A 45 -2.97 9.79 0.43
N ILE A 46 -2.72 8.49 0.58
CA ILE A 46 -2.15 7.69 -0.51
C ILE A 46 -3.11 6.54 -0.80
N ALA A 47 -3.33 6.29 -2.08
CA ALA A 47 -3.82 5.01 -2.56
C ALA A 47 -2.64 4.25 -3.16
N ILE A 48 -2.52 2.95 -2.89
CA ILE A 48 -1.43 2.11 -3.39
C ILE A 48 -1.99 0.85 -4.04
N ASP A 49 -1.43 0.52 -5.20
CA ASP A 49 -1.48 -0.82 -5.75
C ASP A 49 -0.13 -1.48 -5.44
N PRO A 50 -0.08 -2.38 -4.43
CA PRO A 50 1.18 -2.95 -3.97
C PRO A 50 1.86 -3.80 -5.03
N LEU A 51 1.10 -4.35 -5.98
CA LEU A 51 1.64 -5.23 -7.02
C LEU A 51 0.75 -5.26 -8.28
N ASP A 52 0.91 -4.25 -9.12
CA ASP A 52 0.24 -4.19 -10.42
C ASP A 52 0.76 -5.32 -11.33
N GLY A 53 -0.18 -6.08 -11.88
CA GLY A 53 0.12 -7.24 -12.72
C GLY A 53 0.52 -8.50 -11.95
N SER A 54 0.08 -8.66 -10.69
CA SER A 54 0.31 -9.88 -9.89
C SER A 54 -0.06 -11.19 -10.61
N SER A 55 -1.05 -11.15 -11.50
CA SER A 55 -1.47 -12.27 -12.36
C SER A 55 -0.43 -12.68 -13.42
N ASN A 56 0.54 -11.82 -13.72
CA ASN A 56 1.61 -12.06 -14.70
C ASN A 56 2.92 -12.55 -14.07
N ILE A 57 2.94 -12.79 -12.75
CA ILE A 57 4.10 -13.35 -12.03
C ILE A 57 4.57 -14.67 -12.64
N ASP A 58 3.63 -15.57 -12.96
CA ASP A 58 3.95 -16.90 -13.50
C ASP A 58 4.44 -16.85 -14.95
N ALA A 59 4.24 -15.73 -15.64
CA ALA A 59 4.66 -15.51 -17.02
C ALA A 59 6.00 -14.74 -17.14
N ASN A 60 6.64 -14.40 -16.01
CA ASN A 60 7.92 -13.69 -15.95
C ASN A 60 7.92 -12.35 -16.74
N VAL A 61 6.76 -11.69 -16.78
CA VAL A 61 6.54 -10.39 -17.41
C VAL A 61 6.80 -9.29 -16.37
N SER A 62 7.07 -8.06 -16.83
CA SER A 62 7.24 -6.91 -15.93
C SER A 62 6.03 -6.70 -15.01
N ILE A 63 6.32 -6.63 -13.72
CA ILE A 63 5.39 -6.24 -12.64
C ILE A 63 5.82 -4.90 -12.06
N GLY A 64 4.90 -4.16 -11.43
CA GLY A 64 5.15 -2.81 -10.92
C GLY A 64 4.36 -2.45 -9.67
N THR A 65 4.61 -1.26 -9.13
CA THR A 65 3.85 -0.69 -7.99
C THR A 65 3.42 0.71 -8.39
N ILE A 66 2.14 1.04 -8.24
CA ILE A 66 1.59 2.36 -8.57
C ILE A 66 1.09 3.03 -7.30
N PHE A 67 1.47 4.29 -7.10
CA PHE A 67 1.00 5.10 -5.96
C PHE A 67 0.73 6.56 -6.38
N PRO A 68 -0.54 6.98 -6.52
CA PRO A 68 -0.89 8.39 -6.60
C PRO A 68 -0.81 9.07 -5.22
N PHE A 69 -0.29 10.30 -5.20
CA PHE A 69 -0.36 11.20 -4.04
C PHE A 69 -1.59 12.10 -4.15
N ILE A 70 -2.38 12.18 -3.07
CA ILE A 70 -3.53 13.07 -2.92
C ILE A 70 -3.32 13.99 -1.71
#